data_AF-A0A519PAW3-F1
#
_entry.id   AF-A0A519PAW3-F1
#
_cell.length_a   1.000
_cell.length_b   1.000
_cell.length_c   1.000
_cell.angle_alpha   90.00
_cell.angle_beta   90.00
_cell.angle_gamma   90.00
#
_symmetry.space_group_name_H-M   'P 1'
#
loop_
_entity.id
_entity.type
_entity.pdbx_description
1 polymer ?
#
loop_
_entity_poly.entity_id
_entity_poly.type
_entity_poly.pdbx_seq_one_letter_code
_entity_poly.pdbx_strand_id
1 'polypeptide(L)'
;MPTIEMLSQRAEPVLPTTPSSEVFARFVQAPDVLVVPVVEADGRPVGLVERDAFLLKIAGAMGSAQSLGRPISLLMDPEPAVVEAGVKIDVFGDMLMRGGAGSMMRGFIVTHLGRYRGVGTSVSMLQAINERQRQRNDELAEQLRVLSDSDAQNAAAARAKSQFLGVMSHELRTPMNGVLAVAELLRRQPLNAAAQAHVQTIVDSSESLLRILSDAVDLAKAEAGELELTPGVTPLRAMMDEIQNTWVARAGENGVTLHVSYEGDTELAAQIDGGRLRQVFNNLVGNALKFARDGVVEASLKAWS
;
A
#
# COMPACT_ATOMS: atom_id res chain seq x y z
N MET A 1 9.23 -19.97 -1.66
CA MET A 1 9.13 -18.56 -1.22
C MET A 1 9.90 -17.68 -2.19
N PRO A 2 9.43 -16.47 -2.48
CA PRO A 2 10.03 -15.59 -3.48
C PRO A 2 11.45 -15.14 -3.05
N THR A 3 12.36 -15.04 -4.01
CA THR A 3 13.76 -14.63 -3.80
C THR A 3 14.02 -13.23 -4.36
N ILE A 4 15.09 -12.60 -3.88
CA ILE A 4 15.43 -11.19 -4.14
C ILE A 4 15.63 -10.85 -5.62
N GLU A 5 15.96 -11.83 -6.46
CA GLU A 5 16.12 -11.64 -7.91
C GLU A 5 14.83 -11.25 -8.62
N MET A 6 13.66 -11.65 -8.10
CA MET A 6 12.37 -11.21 -8.65
C MET A 6 12.07 -9.74 -8.35
N LEU A 7 12.78 -9.14 -7.39
CA LEU A 7 12.66 -7.73 -7.03
C LEU A 7 13.67 -6.85 -7.74
N SER A 8 14.61 -7.46 -8.46
CA SER A 8 15.70 -6.75 -9.11
C SER A 8 15.29 -6.31 -10.51
N GLN A 9 15.51 -5.04 -10.80
CA GLN A 9 15.45 -4.52 -12.16
C GLN A 9 16.85 -4.55 -12.76
N ARG A 10 16.93 -4.93 -14.04
CA ARG A 10 18.20 -4.91 -14.77
C ARG A 10 18.49 -3.50 -15.23
N ALA A 11 19.12 -2.71 -14.36
CA ALA A 11 19.69 -1.42 -14.74
C ALA A 11 21.01 -1.65 -15.50
N GLU A 12 21.22 -0.92 -16.58
CA GLU A 12 22.52 -0.91 -17.27
C GLU A 12 23.59 -0.34 -16.33
N PRO A 13 24.69 -1.04 -16.06
CA PRO A 13 25.74 -0.55 -15.18
C PRO A 13 26.65 0.48 -15.87
N VAL A 14 27.32 1.29 -15.06
CA VAL A 14 28.39 2.19 -15.52
C VAL A 14 29.73 1.77 -14.94
N LEU A 15 30.83 2.14 -15.60
CA LEU A 15 32.18 1.91 -15.08
C LEU A 15 32.51 2.92 -13.98
N PRO A 16 33.41 2.61 -13.04
CA PRO A 16 33.86 3.56 -12.02
C PRO A 16 34.48 4.85 -12.59
N THR A 17 35.04 4.74 -13.80
CA THR A 17 35.65 5.83 -14.56
C THR A 17 34.65 6.66 -15.35
N THR A 18 33.39 6.24 -15.44
CA THR A 18 32.35 6.96 -16.19
C THR A 18 32.21 8.39 -15.65
N PRO A 19 32.22 9.41 -16.52
CA PRO A 19 32.04 10.80 -16.10
C PRO A 19 30.66 11.01 -15.47
N SER A 20 30.61 11.77 -14.38
CA SER A 20 29.35 12.10 -13.70
C SER A 20 28.33 12.83 -14.59
N SER A 21 28.75 13.53 -15.64
CA SER A 21 27.86 14.14 -16.64
C SER A 21 26.98 13.11 -17.36
N GLU A 22 27.50 11.92 -17.61
CA GLU A 22 26.78 10.84 -18.29
C GLU A 22 25.70 10.24 -17.37
N VAL A 23 26.05 10.02 -16.10
CA VAL A 23 25.09 9.56 -15.09
C VAL A 23 24.01 10.63 -14.82
N PHE A 24 24.39 11.90 -14.81
CA PHE A 24 23.45 13.02 -14.71
C PHE A 24 22.47 13.05 -15.90
N ALA A 25 22.98 12.96 -17.13
CA ALA A 25 22.15 12.91 -18.34
C ALA A 25 21.16 11.74 -18.28
N ARG A 26 21.59 10.58 -17.79
CA ARG A 26 20.72 9.41 -17.61
C ARG A 26 19.59 9.66 -16.62
N PHE A 27 19.87 10.29 -15.48
CA PHE A 27 18.80 10.65 -14.53
C PHE A 27 17.84 11.71 -15.09
N VAL A 28 18.32 12.63 -15.92
CA VAL A 28 17.45 13.61 -16.61
C VAL A 28 16.55 12.92 -17.64
N GLN A 29 17.09 11.99 -18.43
CA GLN A 29 16.35 11.28 -19.48
C GLN A 29 15.37 10.23 -18.93
N ALA A 30 15.70 9.60 -17.80
CA ALA A 30 14.88 8.57 -17.18
C ALA A 30 14.56 8.97 -15.72
N PRO A 31 13.47 9.74 -15.48
CA PRO A 31 13.08 10.18 -14.14
C PRO A 31 12.81 9.03 -13.16
N ASP A 32 12.34 7.90 -13.68
CA ASP A 32 11.97 6.72 -12.88
C ASP A 32 13.19 5.89 -12.45
N VAL A 33 14.37 6.16 -13.01
CA VAL A 33 15.62 5.51 -12.57
C VAL A 33 16.06 6.17 -11.27
N LEU A 34 15.91 5.42 -10.18
CA LEU A 34 16.27 5.86 -8.83
C LEU A 34 17.72 5.52 -8.47
N VAL A 35 18.29 4.48 -9.08
CA VAL A 35 19.64 4.00 -8.78
C VAL A 35 20.38 3.57 -10.05
N VAL A 36 21.70 3.78 -10.09
CA VAL A 36 22.59 3.33 -11.16
C VAL A 36 23.73 2.52 -10.55
N PRO A 37 23.90 1.24 -10.91
CA PRO A 37 24.98 0.40 -10.39
C PRO A 37 26.31 0.75 -11.04
N VAL A 38 27.37 0.75 -10.23
CA VAL A 38 28.75 0.89 -10.69
C VAL A 38 29.41 -0.48 -10.63
N VAL A 39 29.86 -0.96 -11.78
CA VAL A 39 30.35 -2.33 -11.96
C VAL A 39 31.65 -2.28 -12.74
N GLU A 40 32.63 -3.07 -12.32
CA GLU A 40 33.90 -3.26 -13.04
C GLU A 40 33.69 -4.03 -14.35
N ALA A 41 34.68 -3.97 -15.25
CA ALA A 41 34.61 -4.66 -16.54
C ALA A 41 34.49 -6.19 -16.42
N ASP A 42 34.90 -6.77 -15.29
CA ASP A 42 34.78 -8.20 -14.96
C ASP A 42 33.38 -8.61 -14.43
N GLY A 43 32.48 -7.63 -14.28
CA GLY A 43 31.12 -7.80 -13.77
C GLY A 43 30.99 -7.68 -12.25
N ARG A 44 32.05 -7.33 -11.52
CA ARG A 44 32.01 -7.16 -10.06
C ARG A 44 31.39 -5.80 -9.68
N PRO A 45 30.33 -5.76 -8.85
CA PRO A 45 29.78 -4.49 -8.37
C PRO A 45 30.75 -3.83 -7.38
N VAL A 46 30.96 -2.52 -7.53
CA VAL A 46 31.88 -1.74 -6.69
C VAL A 46 31.25 -0.48 -6.11
N GLY A 47 30.02 -0.15 -6.49
CA GLY A 47 29.26 0.91 -5.85
C GLY A 47 27.87 1.08 -6.44
N LEU A 48 27.11 1.99 -5.84
CA LEU A 48 25.77 2.35 -6.28
C LEU A 48 25.60 3.86 -6.27
N VAL A 49 24.97 4.41 -7.30
CA VAL A 49 24.63 5.84 -7.35
C VAL A 49 23.14 5.97 -7.10
N GLU A 50 22.77 6.60 -5.99
CA GLU A 50 21.39 6.96 -5.69
C GLU A 50 21.09 8.35 -6.25
N ARG A 51 19.96 8.49 -6.96
CA ARG A 51 19.57 9.72 -7.66
C ARG A 51 19.62 10.94 -6.76
N ASP A 52 18.92 10.91 -5.62
CA ASP A 52 18.76 12.09 -4.77
C ASP A 52 20.09 12.50 -4.12
N ALA A 53 20.84 11.53 -3.59
CA ALA A 53 22.17 11.76 -3.03
C ALA A 53 23.15 12.31 -4.07
N PHE A 54 23.10 11.80 -5.30
CA PHE A 54 23.92 12.26 -6.40
C PHE A 54 23.56 13.69 -6.84
N LEU A 55 22.27 13.97 -7.04
CA LEU A 55 21.79 15.30 -7.41
C LEU A 55 22.12 16.33 -6.33
N LEU A 56 22.02 15.97 -5.04
CA LEU A 56 22.46 16.82 -3.93
C LEU A 56 23.97 17.11 -3.97
N LYS A 57 24.80 16.09 -4.21
CA LYS A 57 26.27 16.25 -4.34
C LYS A 57 26.64 17.16 -5.52
N ILE A 58 25.91 17.06 -6.64
CA ILE A 58 26.12 17.93 -7.81
C ILE A 58 25.59 19.36 -7.55
N ALA A 59 24.39 19.49 -6.97
CA ALA A 59 23.77 20.78 -6.66
C ALA A 59 24.63 21.60 -5.68
N GLY A 60 25.14 20.95 -4.62
CA GLY A 60 26.07 21.58 -3.68
C GLY A 60 27.42 21.97 -4.31
N ALA A 61 27.77 21.36 -5.45
CA ALA A 61 29.00 21.62 -6.20
C ALA A 61 28.82 22.61 -7.38
N MET A 62 27.62 23.19 -7.58
CA MET A 62 27.32 24.15 -8.67
C MET A 62 28.14 25.45 -8.63
N GLY A 63 28.99 25.66 -7.62
CA GLY A 63 30.06 26.67 -7.65
C GLY A 63 31.25 26.31 -8.55
N SER A 64 31.33 25.10 -9.12
CA SER A 64 32.44 24.71 -10.00
C SER A 64 31.98 23.88 -11.20
N ALA A 65 32.26 24.38 -12.42
CA ALA A 65 32.08 23.65 -13.68
C ALA A 65 32.86 22.32 -13.77
N GLN A 66 33.71 22.02 -12.78
CA GLN A 66 34.53 20.82 -12.68
C GLN A 66 33.78 19.59 -12.12
N SER A 67 32.59 19.77 -11.53
CA SER A 67 31.85 18.69 -10.86
C SER A 67 31.36 17.60 -11.81
N LEU A 68 30.86 17.98 -13.00
CA LEU A 68 30.30 17.08 -14.02
C LEU A 68 31.35 16.25 -14.80
N GLY A 69 32.65 16.52 -14.62
CA GLY A 69 33.73 15.77 -15.26
C GLY A 69 34.36 14.68 -14.37
N ARG A 70 33.96 14.59 -13.09
CA ARG A 70 34.59 13.66 -12.14
C ARG A 70 34.17 12.21 -12.43
N PRO A 71 35.06 11.23 -12.22
CA PRO A 71 34.69 9.82 -12.22
C PRO A 71 33.59 9.54 -11.21
N ILE A 72 32.62 8.70 -11.59
CA ILE A 72 31.49 8.35 -10.72
C ILE A 72 31.94 7.64 -9.43
N SER A 73 33.12 7.00 -9.44
CA SER A 73 33.73 6.39 -8.26
C SER A 73 33.89 7.36 -7.07
N LEU A 74 34.00 8.67 -7.34
CA LEU A 74 34.12 9.70 -6.30
C LEU A 74 32.78 10.19 -5.75
N LEU A 75 31.67 9.83 -6.40
CA LEU A 75 30.34 10.34 -6.10
C LEU A 75 29.34 9.24 -5.72
N MET A 76 29.64 7.98 -6.04
CA MET A 76 28.84 6.80 -5.66
C MET A 76 28.88 6.53 -4.15
N ASP A 77 27.98 5.67 -3.69
CA ASP A 77 28.11 4.92 -2.44
C ASP A 77 29.08 3.74 -2.69
N PRO A 78 30.26 3.70 -2.04
CA PRO A 78 31.22 2.61 -2.20
C PRO A 78 30.84 1.35 -1.40
N GLU A 79 29.89 1.45 -0.47
CA GLU A 79 29.46 0.33 0.38
C GLU A 79 27.95 0.07 0.25
N PRO A 80 27.43 -0.20 -0.97
CA PRO A 80 26.02 -0.48 -1.13
C PRO A 80 25.67 -1.82 -0.47
N ALA A 81 24.40 -1.99 -0.10
CA ALA A 81 23.91 -3.30 0.27
C ALA A 81 24.01 -4.24 -0.94
N VAL A 82 24.78 -5.33 -0.80
CA VAL A 82 24.91 -6.36 -1.84
C VAL A 82 24.29 -7.65 -1.32
N VAL A 83 23.42 -8.23 -2.15
CA VAL A 83 22.69 -9.46 -1.82
C VAL A 83 22.86 -10.48 -2.94
N GLU A 84 23.13 -11.73 -2.56
CA GLU A 84 23.27 -12.83 -3.49
C GLU A 84 21.87 -13.30 -3.95
N ALA A 85 21.76 -13.68 -5.22
CA ALA A 85 20.55 -14.29 -5.75
C ALA A 85 20.19 -15.56 -4.95
N GLY A 86 18.90 -15.86 -4.85
CA GLY A 86 18.40 -16.94 -4.00
C GLY A 86 18.14 -16.56 -2.54
N VAL A 87 18.58 -15.39 -2.07
CA VAL A 87 18.19 -14.88 -0.73
C VAL A 87 16.69 -14.59 -0.71
N LYS A 88 16.02 -15.04 0.34
CA LYS A 88 14.57 -14.81 0.52
C LYS A 88 14.29 -13.36 0.91
N ILE A 89 13.16 -12.85 0.42
CA ILE A 89 12.74 -11.45 0.60
C ILE A 89 12.52 -11.09 2.08
N ASP A 90 11.98 -12.00 2.88
CA ASP A 90 11.73 -11.82 4.32
C ASP A 90 13.03 -11.66 5.12
N VAL A 91 14.00 -12.56 4.88
CA VAL A 91 15.32 -12.52 5.50
C VAL A 91 16.06 -11.23 5.14
N PHE A 92 15.95 -10.79 3.88
CA PHE A 92 16.55 -9.54 3.43
C PHE A 92 15.85 -8.31 4.05
N GLY A 93 14.53 -8.35 4.20
CA GLY A 93 13.75 -7.30 4.86
C GLY A 93 14.18 -7.11 6.31
N ASP A 94 14.34 -8.20 7.06
CA ASP A 94 14.80 -8.16 8.45
C ASP A 94 16.22 -7.56 8.57
N MET A 95 17.11 -7.83 7.61
CA MET A 95 18.45 -7.25 7.58
C MET A 95 18.42 -5.73 7.38
N LEU A 96 17.57 -5.24 6.47
CA LEU A 96 17.41 -3.80 6.23
C LEU A 96 16.81 -3.08 7.45
N MET A 97 15.83 -3.70 8.13
CA MET A 97 15.19 -3.15 9.33
C MET A 97 16.15 -2.98 10.51
N ARG A 98 17.16 -3.86 10.63
CA ARG A 98 18.20 -3.76 11.67
C ARG A 98 19.20 -2.64 11.43
N GLY A 99 19.33 -2.15 10.19
CA GLY A 99 20.21 -1.03 9.83
C GLY A 99 19.68 0.37 10.19
N GLY A 100 18.43 0.47 10.67
CA GLY A 100 17.77 1.73 10.99
C GLY A 100 17.06 2.38 9.78
N ALA A 101 16.25 3.41 10.04
CA ALA A 101 15.37 4.04 9.04
C ALA A 101 16.12 4.60 7.80
N GLY A 102 17.40 4.95 7.95
CA GLY A 102 18.24 5.43 6.83
C GLY A 102 18.70 4.33 5.88
N SER A 103 18.92 3.09 6.36
CA SER A 103 19.26 1.94 5.51
C SER A 103 18.05 1.39 4.77
N MET A 104 16.86 1.61 5.32
CA MET A 104 15.59 1.22 4.69
C MET A 104 15.29 2.00 3.41
N MET A 105 15.98 3.11 3.12
CA MET A 105 15.74 3.94 1.93
C MET A 105 16.81 3.78 0.84
N ARG A 106 17.85 2.99 1.08
CA ARG A 106 18.96 2.81 0.14
C ARG A 106 18.64 1.79 -0.94
N GLY A 107 19.26 1.97 -2.10
CA GLY A 107 19.26 0.93 -3.12
C GLY A 107 20.17 -0.24 -2.71
N PHE A 108 19.93 -1.40 -3.31
CA PHE A 108 20.76 -2.59 -3.15
C PHE A 108 21.10 -3.20 -4.50
N ILE A 109 22.21 -3.93 -4.53
CA ILE A 109 22.69 -4.65 -5.71
C ILE A 109 22.42 -6.14 -5.51
N VAL A 110 21.78 -6.76 -6.50
CA VAL A 110 21.64 -8.21 -6.58
C VAL A 110 22.77 -8.78 -7.42
N THR A 111 23.42 -9.82 -6.88
CA THR A 111 24.50 -10.55 -7.53
C THR A 111 24.12 -12.00 -7.83
N HIS A 112 24.82 -12.62 -8.76
CA HIS A 112 24.82 -14.07 -8.94
C HIS A 112 26.26 -14.56 -9.11
N LEU A 113 26.72 -15.41 -8.19
CA LEU A 113 28.12 -15.84 -8.08
C LEU A 113 29.06 -14.62 -7.98
N GLY A 114 28.67 -13.62 -7.18
CA GLY A 114 29.43 -12.38 -7.01
C GLY A 114 29.44 -11.41 -8.21
N ARG A 115 28.74 -11.73 -9.31
CA ARG A 115 28.62 -10.83 -10.48
C ARG A 115 27.31 -10.06 -10.45
N TYR A 116 27.34 -8.83 -10.93
CA TYR A 116 26.16 -7.97 -11.05
C TYR A 116 25.04 -8.66 -11.85
N ARG A 117 23.84 -8.68 -11.27
CA ARG A 117 22.63 -9.23 -11.90
C ARG A 117 21.51 -8.20 -12.03
N GLY A 118 21.38 -7.32 -11.04
CA GLY A 118 20.36 -6.28 -11.03
C GLY A 118 20.49 -5.35 -9.84
N VAL A 119 19.61 -4.36 -9.77
CA VAL A 119 19.47 -3.45 -8.63
C VAL A 119 18.03 -3.50 -8.12
N GLY A 120 17.86 -3.24 -6.84
CA GLY A 120 16.54 -3.01 -6.26
C GLY A 120 16.56 -1.80 -5.36
N THR A 121 15.36 -1.29 -5.11
CA THR A 121 15.09 -0.26 -4.09
C THR A 121 14.05 -0.79 -3.12
N SER A 122 13.95 -0.14 -1.98
CA SER A 122 12.89 -0.37 -1.00
C SER A 122 11.50 -0.17 -1.61
N VAL A 123 11.38 0.70 -2.62
CA VAL A 123 10.16 0.88 -3.40
C VAL A 123 9.85 -0.36 -4.23
N SER A 124 10.81 -0.93 -4.96
CA SER A 124 10.60 -2.18 -5.70
C SER A 124 10.28 -3.37 -4.79
N MET A 125 10.81 -3.37 -3.56
CA MET A 125 10.48 -4.36 -2.53
C MET A 125 9.05 -4.19 -2.02
N LEU A 126 8.64 -2.95 -1.70
CA LEU A 126 7.26 -2.63 -1.33
C LEU A 126 6.27 -2.95 -2.45
N GLN A 127 6.60 -2.64 -3.70
CA GLN A 127 5.77 -2.95 -4.87
C GLN A 127 5.50 -4.45 -4.97
N ALA A 128 6.52 -5.29 -4.89
CA ALA A 128 6.33 -6.73 -5.02
C ALA A 128 5.69 -7.39 -3.79
N ILE A 129 5.93 -6.84 -2.58
CA ILE A 129 5.18 -7.24 -1.39
C ILE A 129 3.69 -6.91 -1.58
N ASN A 130 3.38 -5.73 -2.14
CA ASN A 130 2.03 -5.25 -2.38
C ASN A 130 1.31 -6.05 -3.49
N GLU A 131 1.98 -6.31 -4.61
CA GLU A 131 1.42 -7.09 -5.73
C GLU A 131 1.11 -8.53 -5.32
N ARG A 132 1.95 -9.11 -4.45
CA ARG A 132 1.70 -10.41 -3.83
C ARG A 132 0.59 -10.37 -2.78
N GLN A 133 0.50 -9.30 -2.00
CA GLN A 133 -0.63 -9.10 -1.09
C GLN A 133 -1.94 -8.99 -1.87
N ARG A 134 -1.95 -8.26 -2.99
CA ARG A 134 -3.11 -8.12 -3.86
C ARG A 134 -3.57 -9.46 -4.40
N GLN A 135 -2.66 -10.27 -4.94
CA GLN A 135 -2.98 -11.63 -5.39
C GLN A 135 -3.53 -12.51 -4.25
N ARG A 136 -2.92 -12.47 -3.06
CA ARG A 136 -3.44 -13.18 -1.89
C ARG A 136 -4.80 -12.66 -1.42
N ASN A 137 -5.04 -11.36 -1.51
CA ASN A 137 -6.32 -10.76 -1.16
C ASN A 137 -7.41 -11.20 -2.12
N ASP A 138 -7.11 -11.23 -3.42
CA ASP A 138 -8.04 -11.71 -4.44
C ASP A 138 -8.31 -13.22 -4.29
N GLU A 139 -7.27 -14.03 -3.99
CA GLU A 139 -7.42 -15.46 -3.68
C GLU A 139 -8.22 -15.73 -2.40
N LEU A 140 -7.97 -14.98 -1.32
CA LEU A 140 -8.74 -15.08 -0.09
C LEU A 140 -10.19 -14.65 -0.31
N ALA A 141 -10.42 -13.61 -1.09
CA ALA A 141 -11.77 -13.14 -1.43
C ALA A 141 -12.53 -14.20 -2.23
N GLU A 142 -11.89 -14.84 -3.22
CA GLU A 142 -12.54 -15.91 -4.00
C GLU A 142 -12.74 -17.18 -3.17
N GLN A 143 -11.79 -17.56 -2.31
CA GLN A 143 -11.97 -18.67 -1.38
C GLN A 143 -13.12 -18.43 -0.41
N LEU A 144 -13.25 -17.20 0.13
CA LEU A 144 -14.39 -16.83 0.98
C LEU A 144 -15.72 -16.89 0.22
N ARG A 145 -15.73 -16.50 -1.07
CA ARG A 145 -16.93 -16.55 -1.94
C ARG A 145 -17.34 -17.98 -2.26
N VAL A 146 -16.38 -18.87 -2.52
CA VAL A 146 -16.63 -20.29 -2.74
C VAL A 146 -17.14 -20.97 -1.45
N LEU A 147 -16.61 -20.56 -0.29
CA LEU A 147 -17.07 -21.03 1.03
C LEU A 147 -18.42 -20.43 1.46
N SER A 148 -18.87 -19.30 0.90
CA SER A 148 -20.23 -18.78 1.11
C SER A 148 -21.27 -19.54 0.32
N ASP A 149 -20.93 -20.04 -0.88
CA ASP A 149 -21.88 -20.76 -1.73
C ASP A 149 -22.11 -22.22 -1.30
N SER A 150 -21.23 -22.82 -0.49
CA SER A 150 -21.22 -24.29 -0.29
C SER A 150 -22.07 -24.83 0.87
N ASP A 151 -22.38 -24.10 1.95
CA ASP A 151 -22.78 -24.77 3.21
C ASP A 151 -23.94 -24.10 4.00
N ALA A 152 -24.95 -23.56 3.31
CA ALA A 152 -26.15 -23.04 3.98
C ALA A 152 -27.04 -24.13 4.66
N GLN A 153 -26.72 -25.42 4.54
CA GLN A 153 -27.62 -26.50 4.98
C GLN A 153 -27.36 -27.03 6.40
N ASN A 154 -26.20 -26.77 7.02
CA ASN A 154 -25.85 -27.31 8.34
C ASN A 154 -25.53 -26.21 9.36
N ALA A 155 -26.43 -25.97 10.31
CA ALA A 155 -26.26 -24.97 11.37
C ALA A 155 -24.97 -25.16 12.20
N ALA A 156 -24.48 -26.39 12.37
CA ALA A 156 -23.22 -26.65 13.06
C ALA A 156 -21.99 -26.19 12.26
N ALA A 157 -22.02 -26.34 10.93
CA ALA A 157 -20.97 -25.85 10.04
C ALA A 157 -20.97 -24.31 9.98
N ALA A 158 -22.15 -23.68 9.93
CA ALA A 158 -22.30 -22.23 9.98
C ALA A 158 -21.70 -21.62 11.27
N ARG A 159 -21.96 -22.23 12.44
CA ARG A 159 -21.36 -21.79 13.72
C ARG A 159 -19.85 -21.97 13.77
N ALA A 160 -19.34 -23.12 13.30
CA ALA A 160 -17.90 -23.36 13.25
C ALA A 160 -17.18 -22.34 12.32
N LYS A 161 -17.80 -22.00 11.18
CA LYS A 161 -17.34 -20.96 10.24
C LYS A 161 -17.36 -19.57 10.87
N SER A 162 -18.44 -19.20 11.56
CA SER A 162 -18.56 -17.95 12.34
C SER A 162 -17.41 -17.80 13.35
N GLN A 163 -17.17 -18.85 14.14
CA GLN A 163 -16.14 -18.84 15.18
C GLN A 163 -14.71 -18.77 14.59
N PHE A 164 -14.44 -19.54 13.54
CA PHE A 164 -13.15 -19.51 12.85
C PHE A 164 -12.85 -18.13 12.23
N LEU A 165 -13.81 -17.56 11.50
CA LEU A 165 -13.63 -16.25 10.87
C LEU A 165 -13.49 -15.12 11.90
N GLY A 166 -14.20 -15.19 13.03
CA GLY A 166 -14.04 -14.24 14.13
C GLY A 166 -12.62 -14.24 14.71
N VAL A 167 -12.05 -15.42 14.97
CA VAL A 167 -10.67 -15.56 15.47
C VAL A 167 -9.66 -15.05 14.44
N MET A 168 -9.78 -15.51 13.18
CA MET A 168 -8.88 -15.08 12.11
C MET A 168 -8.96 -13.57 11.87
N SER A 169 -10.14 -12.96 12.03
CA SER A 169 -10.30 -11.52 11.92
C SER A 169 -9.51 -10.75 12.97
N HIS A 170 -9.53 -11.23 14.21
CA HIS A 170 -8.76 -10.62 15.28
C HIS A 170 -7.24 -10.77 15.04
N GLU A 171 -6.79 -11.94 14.62
CA GLU A 171 -5.38 -12.22 14.33
C GLU A 171 -4.85 -11.43 13.10
N LEU A 172 -5.71 -11.14 12.12
CA LEU A 172 -5.36 -10.36 10.93
C LEU A 172 -5.46 -8.84 11.15
N ARG A 173 -6.31 -8.37 12.07
CA ARG A 173 -6.43 -6.94 12.41
C ARG A 173 -5.13 -6.37 12.97
N THR A 174 -4.47 -7.09 13.86
CA THR A 174 -3.23 -6.66 14.52
C THR A 174 -2.12 -6.32 13.51
N PRO A 175 -1.73 -7.21 12.58
CA PRO A 175 -0.71 -6.88 11.57
C PRO A 175 -1.19 -5.79 10.60
N MET A 176 -2.49 -5.70 10.27
CA MET A 176 -3.02 -4.65 9.40
C MET A 176 -2.99 -3.26 10.01
N ASN A 177 -3.31 -3.14 11.29
CA ASN A 177 -3.15 -1.89 12.02
C ASN A 177 -1.67 -1.48 12.11
N GLY A 178 -0.75 -2.45 12.18
CA GLY A 178 0.70 -2.20 12.09
C GLY A 178 1.13 -1.65 10.73
N VAL A 179 0.64 -2.22 9.63
CA VAL A 179 0.91 -1.73 8.26
C VAL A 179 0.34 -0.33 8.04
N LEU A 180 -0.90 -0.08 8.50
CA LEU A 180 -1.52 1.25 8.46
C LEU A 180 -0.72 2.29 9.26
N ALA A 181 -0.27 1.94 10.48
CA ALA A 181 0.55 2.85 11.28
C ALA A 181 1.87 3.22 10.58
N VAL A 182 2.53 2.25 9.94
CA VAL A 182 3.77 2.49 9.18
C VAL A 182 3.49 3.33 7.93
N ALA A 183 2.40 3.05 7.21
CA ALA A 183 2.00 3.83 6.04
C ALA A 183 1.68 5.29 6.41
N GLU A 184 1.00 5.52 7.54
CA GLU A 184 0.69 6.86 8.03
C GLU A 184 1.95 7.65 8.43
N LEU A 185 2.95 6.96 9.01
CA LEU A 185 4.26 7.55 9.32
C LEU A 185 5.04 7.92 8.04
N LEU A 186 4.98 7.07 7.01
CA LEU A 186 5.58 7.34 5.70
C LEU A 186 4.91 8.53 5.00
N ARG A 187 3.58 8.65 5.11
CA ARG A 187 2.80 9.74 4.51
C ARG A 187 3.19 11.13 5.05
N ARG A 188 3.79 11.20 6.24
CA ARG A 188 4.28 12.45 6.87
C ARG A 188 5.67 12.87 6.40
N GLN A 189 6.34 12.07 5.56
CA GLN A 189 7.67 12.36 5.03
C GLN A 189 7.60 13.10 3.69
N PRO A 190 8.66 13.85 3.30
CA PRO A 190 8.76 14.47 1.98
C PRO A 190 9.01 13.40 0.90
N LEU A 191 7.94 12.76 0.46
CA LEU A 191 7.93 11.76 -0.61
C LEU A 191 7.66 12.41 -1.97
N ASN A 192 8.25 11.86 -3.03
CA ASN A 192 7.89 12.24 -4.40
C ASN A 192 6.48 11.69 -4.78
N ALA A 193 5.88 12.20 -5.84
CA ALA A 193 4.51 11.87 -6.24
C ALA A 193 4.27 10.36 -6.46
N ALA A 194 5.24 9.65 -7.03
CA ALA A 194 5.15 8.21 -7.24
C ALA A 194 5.16 7.43 -5.91
N ALA A 195 6.04 7.81 -4.98
CA ALA A 195 6.10 7.21 -3.65
C ALA A 195 4.84 7.51 -2.82
N GLN A 196 4.28 8.71 -2.91
CA GLN A 196 3.00 9.04 -2.29
C GLN A 196 1.86 8.17 -2.84
N ALA A 197 1.79 7.97 -4.16
CA ALA A 197 0.79 7.09 -4.76
C ALA A 197 0.92 5.64 -4.27
N HIS A 198 2.14 5.15 -4.06
CA HIS A 198 2.37 3.82 -3.49
C HIS A 198 1.94 3.71 -2.03
N VAL A 199 2.26 4.70 -1.19
CA VAL A 199 1.80 4.74 0.21
C VAL A 199 0.28 4.78 0.26
N GLN A 200 -0.37 5.60 -0.58
CA GLN A 200 -1.82 5.65 -0.67
C GLN A 200 -2.43 4.30 -1.08
N THR A 201 -1.82 3.62 -2.05
CA THR A 201 -2.26 2.28 -2.46
C THR A 201 -2.18 1.25 -1.32
N ILE A 202 -1.16 1.33 -0.46
CA ILE A 202 -1.00 0.45 0.72
C ILE A 202 -2.11 0.71 1.74
N VAL A 203 -2.40 1.99 2.01
CA VAL A 203 -3.48 2.39 2.92
C VAL A 203 -4.82 1.87 2.39
N ASP A 204 -5.14 2.17 1.13
CA ASP A 204 -6.40 1.75 0.51
C ASP A 204 -6.58 0.23 0.51
N SER A 205 -5.50 -0.52 0.26
CA SER A 205 -5.52 -1.98 0.23
C SER A 205 -5.70 -2.59 1.64
N SER A 206 -5.06 -1.99 2.65
CA SER A 206 -5.18 -2.42 4.04
C SER A 206 -6.59 -2.17 4.58
N GLU A 207 -7.15 -1.00 4.29
CA GLU A 207 -8.54 -0.66 4.62
C GLU A 207 -9.54 -1.57 3.92
N SER A 208 -9.30 -1.87 2.64
CA SER A 208 -10.14 -2.78 1.87
C SER A 208 -10.14 -4.19 2.47
N LEU A 209 -8.98 -4.71 2.89
CA LEU A 209 -8.89 -6.03 3.52
C LEU A 209 -9.61 -6.06 4.88
N LEU A 210 -9.43 -5.02 5.71
CA LEU A 210 -10.13 -4.90 6.98
C LEU A 210 -11.65 -4.89 6.79
N ARG A 211 -12.14 -4.26 5.72
CA ARG A 211 -13.57 -4.22 5.37
C ARG A 211 -14.08 -5.60 4.94
N ILE A 212 -13.42 -6.25 3.99
CA ILE A 212 -13.77 -7.60 3.51
C ILE A 212 -13.81 -8.58 4.69
N LEU A 213 -12.82 -8.50 5.57
CA LEU A 213 -12.73 -9.34 6.75
C LEU A 213 -13.88 -9.08 7.73
N SER A 214 -14.27 -7.82 7.93
CA SER A 214 -15.44 -7.47 8.74
C SER A 214 -16.73 -8.02 8.12
N ASP A 215 -16.92 -7.82 6.81
CA ASP A 215 -18.09 -8.29 6.10
C ASP A 215 -18.21 -9.83 6.11
N ALA A 216 -17.08 -10.54 6.01
CA ALA A 216 -17.05 -12.00 6.11
C ALA A 216 -17.45 -12.51 7.49
N VAL A 217 -17.03 -11.83 8.57
CA VAL A 217 -17.45 -12.15 9.94
C VAL A 217 -18.93 -11.88 10.14
N ASP A 218 -19.43 -10.73 9.66
CA ASP A 218 -20.85 -10.38 9.77
C ASP A 218 -21.73 -11.37 8.99
N LEU A 219 -21.32 -11.76 7.78
CA LEU A 219 -22.03 -12.77 6.98
C LEU A 219 -22.08 -14.12 7.71
N ALA A 220 -20.94 -14.59 8.24
CA ALA A 220 -20.88 -15.88 8.94
C ALA A 220 -21.74 -15.89 10.21
N LYS A 221 -21.77 -14.77 10.95
CA LYS A 221 -22.70 -14.60 12.08
C LYS A 221 -24.16 -14.61 11.64
N ALA A 222 -24.48 -13.95 10.52
CA ALA A 222 -25.83 -13.94 9.98
C ALA A 222 -26.29 -15.35 9.55
N GLU A 223 -25.45 -16.08 8.82
CA GLU A 223 -25.69 -17.47 8.41
C GLU A 223 -25.88 -18.41 9.62
N ALA A 224 -25.16 -18.17 10.71
CA ALA A 224 -25.27 -18.93 11.95
C ALA A 224 -26.48 -18.54 12.84
N GLY A 225 -27.20 -17.47 12.49
CA GLY A 225 -28.24 -16.88 13.34
C GLY A 225 -27.69 -16.22 14.61
N GLU A 226 -26.40 -15.87 14.63
CA GLU A 226 -25.66 -15.27 15.74
C GLU A 226 -25.47 -13.75 15.57
N LEU A 227 -26.01 -13.16 14.50
CA LEU A 227 -25.93 -11.73 14.27
C LEU A 227 -26.87 -10.99 15.23
N GLU A 228 -26.32 -10.55 16.35
CA GLU A 228 -27.03 -9.68 17.28
C GLU A 228 -27.01 -8.23 16.78
N LEU A 229 -28.21 -7.62 16.74
CA LEU A 229 -28.38 -6.19 16.61
C LEU A 229 -28.35 -5.58 18.00
N THR A 230 -27.67 -4.45 18.17
CA THR A 230 -27.66 -3.70 19.43
C THR A 230 -28.35 -2.35 19.24
N PRO A 231 -29.69 -2.28 19.37
CA PRO A 231 -30.42 -1.04 19.14
C PRO A 231 -30.09 -0.01 20.22
N GLY A 232 -29.66 1.17 19.79
CA GLY A 232 -29.41 2.34 20.63
C GLY A 232 -30.16 3.56 20.10
N VAL A 233 -30.31 4.58 20.95
CA VAL A 233 -30.82 5.88 20.50
C VAL A 233 -29.82 6.48 19.53
N THR A 234 -30.20 6.55 18.26
CA THR A 234 -29.34 7.02 17.17
C THR A 234 -29.94 8.28 16.54
N PRO A 235 -29.30 9.45 16.68
CA PRO A 235 -29.71 10.67 15.98
C PRO A 235 -29.49 10.50 14.46
N LEU A 236 -30.58 10.45 13.70
CA LEU A 236 -30.53 10.05 12.29
C LEU A 236 -29.83 11.08 11.40
N ARG A 237 -30.06 12.38 11.67
CA ARG A 237 -29.40 13.47 10.96
C ARG A 237 -27.88 13.42 11.13
N ALA A 238 -27.42 13.34 12.37
CA ALA A 238 -25.99 13.31 12.68
C ALA A 238 -25.29 12.11 12.01
N MET A 239 -25.95 10.94 11.99
CA MET A 239 -25.44 9.76 11.30
C MET A 239 -25.26 9.98 9.79
N MET A 240 -26.21 10.66 9.13
CA MET A 240 -26.10 10.98 7.70
C MET A 240 -25.01 12.03 7.42
N ASP A 241 -24.85 13.01 8.31
CA ASP A 241 -23.77 14.00 8.23
C ASP A 241 -22.39 13.33 8.35
N GLU A 242 -22.25 12.34 9.25
CA GLU A 242 -21.02 11.52 9.38
C GLU A 242 -20.70 10.76 8.09
N ILE A 243 -21.71 10.16 7.45
CA ILE A 243 -21.55 9.45 6.17
C ILE A 243 -21.06 10.42 5.08
N GLN A 244 -21.64 11.62 5.00
CA GLN A 244 -21.18 12.63 4.04
C GLN A 244 -19.72 13.01 4.26
N ASN A 245 -19.36 13.33 5.50
CA ASN A 245 -18.01 13.76 5.86
C ASN A 245 -16.96 12.67 5.57
N THR A 246 -17.34 11.40 5.71
CA THR A 246 -16.45 10.27 5.44
C THR A 246 -16.07 10.16 3.96
N TRP A 247 -16.98 10.47 3.03
CA TRP A 247 -16.81 10.15 1.61
C TRP A 247 -16.62 11.37 0.70
N VAL A 248 -16.91 12.60 1.17
CA VAL A 248 -16.87 13.81 0.33
C VAL A 248 -15.48 14.06 -0.29
N ALA A 249 -14.41 13.86 0.46
CA ALA A 249 -13.04 14.06 -0.04
C ALA A 249 -12.71 13.06 -1.17
N ARG A 250 -13.01 11.78 -0.94
CA ARG A 250 -12.76 10.70 -1.92
C ARG A 250 -13.63 10.82 -3.16
N ALA A 251 -14.86 11.32 -3.03
CA ALA A 251 -15.70 11.62 -4.19
C ALA A 251 -15.08 12.72 -5.05
N GLY A 252 -14.56 13.78 -4.42
CA GLY A 252 -13.86 14.87 -5.10
C GLY A 252 -12.60 14.44 -5.86
N GLU A 253 -11.80 13.54 -5.29
CA GLU A 253 -10.63 12.95 -5.95
C GLU A 253 -10.99 12.20 -7.25
N ASN A 254 -12.19 11.62 -7.32
CA ASN A 254 -12.69 10.89 -8.48
C ASN A 254 -13.50 11.76 -9.46
N GLY A 255 -13.57 13.08 -9.24
CA GLY A 255 -14.41 13.97 -10.04
C GLY A 255 -15.91 13.72 -9.89
N VAL A 256 -16.34 13.08 -8.79
CA VAL A 256 -17.73 12.73 -8.53
C VAL A 256 -18.33 13.66 -7.48
N THR A 257 -19.51 14.19 -7.75
CA THR A 257 -20.28 14.94 -6.76
C THR A 257 -21.07 13.96 -5.88
N LEU A 258 -20.85 14.01 -4.57
CA LEU A 258 -21.59 13.22 -3.59
C LEU A 258 -22.66 14.09 -2.91
N HIS A 259 -23.92 13.67 -2.98
CA HIS A 259 -25.02 14.23 -2.21
C HIS A 259 -25.50 13.22 -1.19
N VAL A 260 -25.44 13.61 0.09
CA VAL A 260 -26.05 12.84 1.17
C VAL A 260 -27.17 13.68 1.77
N SER A 261 -28.38 13.13 1.84
CA SER A 261 -29.55 13.86 2.32
C SER A 261 -30.30 13.10 3.40
N TYR A 262 -30.89 13.86 4.32
CA TYR A 262 -31.79 13.36 5.35
C TYR A 262 -33.11 14.13 5.29
N GLU A 263 -34.20 13.38 5.12
CA GLU A 263 -35.57 13.88 5.12
C GLU A 263 -36.28 13.38 6.38
N GLY A 264 -36.47 14.27 7.35
CA GLY A 264 -37.11 13.99 8.63
C GLY A 264 -36.87 15.11 9.63
N ASP A 265 -37.48 15.00 10.82
CA ASP A 265 -37.24 15.95 11.91
C ASP A 265 -35.75 15.94 12.31
N THR A 266 -35.18 17.13 12.46
CA THR A 266 -33.77 17.35 12.84
C THR A 266 -33.40 16.74 14.19
N GLU A 267 -34.34 16.69 15.14
CA GLU A 267 -34.11 16.13 16.48
C GLU A 267 -34.50 14.66 16.59
N LEU A 268 -34.99 14.05 15.50
CA LEU A 268 -35.42 12.66 15.50
C LEU A 268 -34.25 11.71 15.77
N ALA A 269 -34.44 10.88 16.79
CA ALA A 269 -33.60 9.73 17.04
C ALA A 269 -34.43 8.46 16.94
N ALA A 270 -33.83 7.40 16.38
CA ALA A 270 -34.47 6.09 16.28
C ALA A 270 -33.78 5.07 17.18
N GLN A 271 -34.56 4.12 17.70
CA GLN A 271 -34.03 2.98 18.43
C GLN A 271 -33.55 1.91 17.45
N ILE A 272 -32.31 2.06 16.96
CA ILE A 272 -31.73 1.24 15.89
C ILE A 272 -30.26 0.92 16.17
N ASP A 273 -29.72 -0.08 15.48
CA ASP A 273 -28.27 -0.31 15.45
C ASP A 273 -27.61 0.66 14.44
N GLY A 274 -27.29 1.87 14.90
CA GLY A 274 -26.70 2.90 14.05
C GLY A 274 -25.32 2.52 13.49
N GLY A 275 -24.57 1.65 14.18
CA GLY A 275 -23.30 1.12 13.68
C GLY A 275 -23.49 0.33 12.40
N ARG A 276 -24.45 -0.61 12.42
CA ARG A 276 -24.78 -1.43 11.25
C ARG A 276 -25.41 -0.62 10.13
N LEU A 277 -26.26 0.35 10.44
CA LEU A 277 -26.84 1.21 9.40
C LEU A 277 -25.77 2.05 8.68
N ARG A 278 -24.79 2.59 9.42
CA ARG A 278 -23.61 3.24 8.81
C ARG A 278 -22.81 2.29 7.92
N GLN A 279 -22.61 1.05 8.34
CA GLN A 279 -21.92 0.05 7.53
C GLN A 279 -22.63 -0.18 6.19
N VAL A 280 -23.97 -0.26 6.19
CA VAL A 280 -24.76 -0.37 4.96
C VAL A 280 -24.50 0.82 4.04
N PHE A 281 -24.62 2.06 4.55
CA PHE A 281 -24.36 3.25 3.75
C PHE A 281 -22.92 3.31 3.23
N ASN A 282 -21.93 3.02 4.08
CA ASN A 282 -20.52 3.01 3.69
C ASN A 282 -20.23 2.00 2.57
N ASN A 283 -20.83 0.81 2.63
CA ASN A 283 -20.66 -0.21 1.60
C ASN A 283 -21.32 0.21 0.28
N LEU A 284 -22.52 0.79 0.33
CA LEU A 284 -23.23 1.25 -0.87
C LEU A 284 -22.54 2.46 -1.53
N VAL A 285 -22.21 3.49 -0.76
CA VAL A 285 -21.54 4.71 -1.24
C VAL A 285 -20.14 4.38 -1.76
N GLY A 286 -19.37 3.58 -1.02
CA GLY A 286 -18.05 3.13 -1.44
C GLY A 286 -18.09 2.35 -2.75
N ASN A 287 -19.08 1.47 -2.94
CA ASN A 287 -19.27 0.78 -4.20
C ASN A 287 -19.68 1.73 -5.34
N ALA A 288 -20.59 2.67 -5.09
CA ALA A 288 -21.01 3.64 -6.12
C ALA A 288 -19.82 4.50 -6.60
N LEU A 289 -19.01 5.02 -5.68
CA LEU A 289 -17.83 5.84 -6.00
C LEU A 289 -16.70 5.07 -6.71
N LYS A 290 -16.65 3.74 -6.56
CA LYS A 290 -15.68 2.89 -7.26
C LYS A 290 -15.94 2.83 -8.78
N PHE A 291 -17.20 2.93 -9.19
CA PHE A 291 -17.62 2.76 -10.59
C PHE A 291 -18.07 4.07 -11.25
N ALA A 292 -18.40 5.10 -10.46
CA ALA A 292 -18.72 6.42 -10.97
C ALA A 292 -17.45 7.18 -11.40
N ARG A 293 -17.49 7.81 -12.58
CA ARG A 293 -16.50 8.80 -13.02
C ARG A 293 -17.25 10.01 -13.58
N ASP A 294 -16.80 11.22 -13.24
CA ASP A 294 -17.33 12.49 -13.75
C ASP A 294 -18.89 12.57 -13.67
N GLY A 295 -19.45 12.22 -12.50
CA GLY A 295 -20.88 12.04 -12.31
C GLY A 295 -21.38 12.40 -10.91
N VAL A 296 -22.60 11.96 -10.58
CA VAL A 296 -23.26 12.23 -9.29
C VAL A 296 -23.62 10.92 -8.60
N VAL A 297 -23.35 10.85 -7.28
CA VAL A 297 -23.83 9.79 -6.40
C VAL A 297 -24.72 10.42 -5.34
N GLU A 298 -25.93 9.90 -5.17
CA GLU A 298 -26.89 10.36 -4.17
C GLU A 298 -27.20 9.25 -3.17
N ALA A 299 -27.17 9.57 -1.88
CA ALA A 299 -27.61 8.72 -0.79
C ALA A 299 -28.60 9.49 0.07
N SER A 300 -29.76 8.90 0.35
CA SER A 300 -30.80 9.55 1.13
C SER A 300 -31.34 8.65 2.24
N LEU A 301 -31.69 9.27 3.37
CA LEU A 301 -32.43 8.62 4.45
C LEU A 301 -33.71 9.41 4.69
N LYS A 302 -34.85 8.73 4.59
CA LYS A 302 -36.16 9.29 4.92
C LYS A 302 -36.68 8.64 6.19
N ALA A 303 -37.00 9.45 7.18
CA ALA A 303 -37.61 9.01 8.42
C ALA A 303 -39.04 9.53 8.51
N TRP A 304 -39.96 8.68 8.93
CA TRP A 304 -41.37 9.03 9.15
C TRP A 304 -41.59 9.17 10.66
N SER A 305 -42.22 10.26 11.06
CA SER A 305 -42.69 10.51 12.43
C SER A 305 -43.96 9.71 12.73
#